data_AF-A0A9E6AF00-F1
#
_entry.id   AF-A0A9E6AF00-F1
#
_cell.length_a   1.000
_cell.length_b   1.000
_cell.length_c   1.000
_cell.angle_alpha   90.00
_cell.angle_beta   90.00
_cell.angle_gamma   90.00
#
_symmetry.space_group_name_H-M   'P 1'
#
loop_
_entity.id
_entity.type
_entity.pdbx_description
1 polymer ?
#
loop_
_entity_poly.entity_id
_entity_poly.type
_entity_poly.pdbx_seq_one_letter_code
_entity_poly.pdbx_strand_id
1 'polypeptide(L)'
;MNASPEPGSIPLDDRAERFARLVGIEGLTFLAAWCESAAGFPKPEPSPSARVQASRMAKKTADRRVWLAKQKAADAAPRQINTSPQSIMLLMDEVSTALMHAAKIASGHGADRLSTALKASLTRHIGRHSRVSQRVERPEVDATDPDGVEAFARRILERAP
;
A
#
# COMPACT_ATOMS: atom_id res chain seq x y z
N MET A 1 -17.16 -21.29 -13.16
CA MET A 1 -15.94 -21.54 -13.95
C MET A 1 -14.77 -21.12 -13.08
N ASN A 2 -13.94 -22.06 -12.62
CA ASN A 2 -12.75 -21.73 -11.84
C ASN A 2 -11.66 -21.23 -12.80
N ALA A 3 -11.27 -19.96 -12.68
CA ALA A 3 -10.19 -19.40 -13.47
C ALA A 3 -8.89 -20.16 -13.16
N SER A 4 -8.18 -20.62 -14.19
CA SER A 4 -6.84 -21.19 -14.02
C SER A 4 -5.91 -20.13 -13.41
N PRO A 5 -5.03 -20.51 -12.48
CA PRO A 5 -4.11 -19.58 -11.85
C PRO A 5 -3.19 -18.93 -12.89
N GLU A 6 -2.85 -17.64 -12.68
CA GLU A 6 -1.94 -16.89 -13.55
C GLU A 6 -0.59 -17.64 -13.67
N PRO A 7 0.02 -17.73 -14.86
CA PRO A 7 1.33 -18.36 -15.03
C PRO A 7 2.36 -17.79 -14.04
N GLY A 8 3.10 -18.67 -13.37
CA GLY A 8 4.11 -18.27 -12.38
C GLY A 8 3.56 -17.81 -11.03
N SER A 9 2.24 -17.80 -10.80
CA SER A 9 1.65 -17.44 -9.49
C SER A 9 1.92 -18.49 -8.41
N ILE A 10 2.03 -19.77 -8.79
CA ILE A 10 2.32 -20.88 -7.88
C ILE A 10 3.83 -20.87 -7.53
N PRO A 11 4.19 -20.89 -6.23
CA PRO A 11 5.58 -21.01 -5.80
C PRO A 11 6.26 -22.29 -6.31
N LEU A 12 7.56 -22.20 -6.59
CA LEU A 12 8.36 -23.35 -7.02
C LEU A 12 9.04 -24.05 -5.83
N ASP A 13 9.70 -25.18 -6.10
CA ASP A 13 10.59 -25.86 -5.14
C ASP A 13 11.65 -24.90 -4.58
N ASP A 14 12.01 -25.07 -3.31
CA ASP A 14 12.88 -24.20 -2.51
C ASP A 14 14.02 -23.48 -3.26
N ARG A 15 14.92 -24.24 -3.92
CA ARG A 15 16.06 -23.61 -4.63
C ARG A 15 15.61 -22.84 -5.87
N ALA A 16 14.62 -23.34 -6.59
CA ALA A 16 14.09 -22.70 -7.78
C ALA A 16 13.33 -21.42 -7.44
N GLU A 17 12.57 -21.42 -6.34
CA GLU A 17 11.89 -20.23 -5.82
C GLU A 17 12.90 -19.17 -5.36
N ARG A 18 13.94 -19.56 -4.59
CA ARG A 18 15.02 -18.64 -4.20
C ARG A 18 15.71 -18.04 -5.42
N PHE A 19 16.08 -18.86 -6.40
CA PHE A 19 16.65 -18.38 -7.65
C PHE A 19 15.72 -17.38 -8.37
N ALA A 20 14.43 -17.69 -8.46
CA ALA A 20 13.46 -16.83 -9.12
C ALA A 20 13.32 -15.47 -8.44
N ARG A 21 13.36 -15.41 -7.11
CA ARG A 21 13.33 -14.15 -6.34
C ARG A 21 14.59 -13.33 -6.51
N LEU A 22 15.76 -13.97 -6.42
CA LEU A 22 17.06 -13.30 -6.62
C LEU A 22 17.15 -12.62 -7.99
N VAL A 23 16.57 -13.22 -9.03
CA VAL A 23 16.55 -12.64 -10.37
C VAL A 23 15.39 -11.66 -10.56
N GLY A 24 14.16 -12.06 -10.24
CA GLY A 24 12.94 -11.30 -10.54
C GLY A 24 12.70 -10.11 -9.61
N ILE A 25 13.19 -10.18 -8.37
CA ILE A 25 13.06 -9.12 -7.37
C ILE A 25 14.38 -8.39 -7.18
N GLU A 26 15.47 -9.10 -6.91
CA GLU A 26 16.77 -8.46 -6.57
C GLU A 26 17.59 -8.06 -7.81
N GLY A 27 17.24 -8.57 -8.99
CA GLY A 27 17.90 -8.20 -10.24
C GLY A 27 19.29 -8.82 -10.44
N LEU A 28 19.61 -9.91 -9.72
CA LEU A 28 20.88 -10.61 -9.90
C LEU A 28 20.98 -11.27 -11.29
N THR A 29 22.21 -11.36 -11.81
CA THR A 29 22.48 -12.17 -12.99
C THR A 29 22.21 -13.65 -12.68
N PHE A 30 21.89 -14.45 -13.71
CA PHE A 30 21.55 -15.86 -13.50
C PHE A 30 22.69 -16.64 -12.82
N LEU A 31 23.95 -16.33 -13.15
CA LEU A 31 25.09 -17.00 -12.53
C LEU A 31 25.19 -16.68 -11.03
N ALA A 32 25.08 -15.40 -10.67
CA ALA A 32 25.09 -14.98 -9.27
C ALA A 32 23.91 -15.59 -8.50
N ALA A 33 22.70 -15.52 -9.06
CA ALA A 33 21.51 -16.12 -8.45
C ALA A 33 21.63 -17.64 -8.29
N TRP A 34 22.32 -18.34 -9.21
CA TRP A 34 22.55 -19.78 -9.11
C TRP A 34 23.44 -20.15 -7.92
N CYS A 35 24.53 -19.41 -7.74
CA CYS A 35 25.44 -19.55 -6.60
C CYS A 35 24.72 -19.23 -5.29
N GLU A 36 24.03 -18.09 -5.23
CA GLU A 36 23.36 -17.62 -4.02
C GLU A 36 22.14 -18.47 -3.62
N SER A 37 21.41 -19.03 -4.59
CA SER A 37 20.23 -19.87 -4.32
C SER A 37 20.55 -21.20 -3.63
N ALA A 38 21.80 -21.64 -3.66
CA ALA A 38 22.23 -22.90 -3.06
C ALA A 38 21.96 -22.93 -1.55
N ALA A 39 21.47 -24.06 -1.04
CA ALA A 39 21.34 -24.25 0.40
C ALA A 39 22.72 -24.57 1.00
N GLY A 40 22.98 -24.06 2.21
CA GLY A 40 24.21 -24.33 2.96
C GLY A 40 25.41 -23.46 2.56
N PHE A 41 26.52 -23.70 3.26
CA PHE A 41 27.82 -23.07 3.07
C PHE A 41 28.91 -24.16 2.93
N PRO A 42 29.96 -23.93 2.13
CA PRO A 42 30.19 -22.75 1.29
C PRO A 42 29.29 -22.70 0.06
N LYS A 43 29.00 -21.49 -0.43
CA LYS A 43 28.23 -21.30 -1.66
C LYS A 43 29.05 -21.77 -2.87
N PRO A 44 28.42 -22.32 -3.92
CA PRO A 44 29.12 -22.70 -5.14
C PRO A 44 29.80 -21.49 -5.79
N GLU A 45 31.03 -21.67 -6.25
CA GLU A 45 31.75 -20.61 -6.96
C GLU A 45 31.31 -20.49 -8.42
N PRO A 46 31.45 -19.29 -9.03
CA PRO A 46 31.20 -19.09 -10.44
C PRO A 46 32.12 -19.96 -11.32
N SER A 47 31.54 -20.86 -12.11
CA SER A 47 32.27 -21.74 -13.04
C SER A 47 31.50 -21.90 -14.37
N PRO A 48 32.15 -22.37 -15.45
CA PRO A 48 31.46 -22.66 -16.70
C PRO A 48 30.29 -23.63 -16.53
N SER A 49 30.46 -24.67 -15.71
CA SER A 49 29.40 -25.62 -15.36
C SER A 49 28.24 -24.94 -14.61
N ALA A 50 28.53 -24.02 -13.69
CA ALA A 50 27.51 -23.23 -13.00
C ALA A 50 26.72 -22.34 -13.95
N ARG A 51 27.34 -21.78 -15.01
CA ARG A 51 26.61 -21.02 -16.04
C ARG A 51 25.59 -21.88 -16.79
N VAL A 52 25.97 -23.10 -17.16
CA VAL A 52 25.05 -24.03 -17.83
C VAL A 52 23.86 -24.35 -16.93
N GLN A 53 24.12 -24.62 -15.64
CA GLN A 53 23.06 -24.90 -14.68
C GLN A 53 22.17 -23.68 -14.41
N ALA A 54 22.76 -22.49 -14.31
CA ALA A 54 22.03 -21.23 -14.20
C ALA A 54 21.08 -21.01 -15.39
N SER A 55 21.53 -21.27 -16.62
CA SER A 55 20.69 -21.16 -17.82
C SER A 55 19.53 -22.16 -17.82
N ARG A 56 19.77 -23.41 -17.38
CA ARG A 56 18.70 -24.41 -17.23
C ARG A 56 17.68 -23.99 -16.18
N MET A 57 18.14 -23.48 -15.04
CA MET A 57 17.27 -22.96 -13.98
C MET A 57 16.48 -21.73 -14.46
N ALA A 58 17.10 -20.82 -15.19
CA ALA A 58 16.42 -19.65 -15.76
C ALA A 58 15.28 -20.04 -16.72
N LYS A 59 15.43 -21.13 -17.47
CA LYS A 59 14.36 -21.70 -18.30
C LYS A 59 13.24 -22.30 -17.45
N LYS A 60 13.56 -23.04 -16.38
CA LYS A 60 12.56 -23.63 -15.45
C LYS A 60 11.75 -22.54 -14.72
N THR A 61 12.37 -21.42 -14.39
CA THR A 61 11.76 -20.36 -13.56
C THR A 61 11.24 -19.16 -14.35
N ALA A 62 11.15 -19.23 -15.68
CA ALA A 62 10.81 -18.09 -16.54
C ALA A 62 9.51 -17.39 -16.12
N ASP A 63 8.40 -18.12 -16.05
CA ASP A 63 7.09 -17.57 -15.69
C ASP A 63 7.08 -17.01 -14.26
N ARG A 64 7.72 -17.72 -13.32
CA ARG A 64 7.81 -17.28 -11.92
C ARG A 64 8.57 -15.97 -11.78
N ARG A 65 9.69 -15.81 -12.51
CA ARG A 65 10.48 -14.56 -12.50
C ARG A 65 9.69 -13.39 -13.07
N VAL A 66 8.96 -13.60 -14.16
CA VAL A 66 8.10 -12.56 -14.76
C VAL A 66 6.99 -12.16 -13.81
N TRP A 67 6.33 -13.14 -13.18
CA TRP A 67 5.29 -12.88 -12.19
C TRP A 67 5.83 -12.07 -10.99
N LEU A 68 6.98 -12.47 -10.43
CA LEU A 68 7.60 -11.76 -9.31
C LEU A 68 8.03 -10.33 -9.68
N ALA A 69 8.59 -10.14 -10.88
CA ALA A 69 8.94 -8.81 -11.38
C ALA A 69 7.70 -7.92 -11.55
N LYS A 70 6.60 -8.47 -12.06
CA LYS A 70 5.31 -7.79 -12.20
C LYS A 70 4.74 -7.39 -10.84
N GLN A 71 4.79 -8.27 -9.84
CA GLN A 71 4.37 -7.95 -8.48
C GLN A 71 5.21 -6.84 -7.87
N LYS A 72 6.54 -6.91 -7.99
CA LYS A 72 7.44 -5.84 -7.53
C LYS A 72 7.11 -4.50 -8.20
N ALA A 73 6.82 -4.50 -9.49
CA ALA A 73 6.44 -3.30 -10.22
C ALA A 73 5.06 -2.76 -9.78
N ALA A 74 4.10 -3.63 -9.48
CA ALA A 74 2.80 -3.24 -8.96
C ALA A 74 2.90 -2.66 -7.55
N ASP A 75 3.74 -3.22 -6.69
CA ASP A 75 4.01 -2.69 -5.34
C ASP A 75 4.74 -1.34 -5.39
N ALA A 76 5.59 -1.14 -6.41
CA ALA A 76 6.30 0.12 -6.65
C ALA A 76 5.46 1.16 -7.39
N ALA A 77 4.33 0.79 -7.98
CA ALA A 77 3.47 1.73 -8.69
C ALA A 77 2.96 2.79 -7.71
N PRO A 78 2.96 4.08 -8.09
CA PRO A 78 2.39 5.13 -7.25
C PRO A 78 0.95 4.75 -6.95
N ARG A 79 0.65 4.46 -5.68
CA ARG A 79 -0.74 4.29 -5.25
C ARG A 79 -1.45 5.59 -5.62
N GLN A 80 -2.55 5.48 -6.35
CA GLN A 80 -3.35 6.64 -6.72
C GLN A 80 -3.94 7.20 -5.41
N ILE A 81 -3.25 8.19 -4.83
CA ILE A 81 -3.69 8.84 -3.60
C ILE A 81 -4.89 9.67 -3.99
N ASN A 82 -6.06 9.32 -3.46
CA ASN A 82 -7.25 10.13 -3.62
C ASN A 82 -7.03 11.45 -2.86
N THR A 83 -6.78 12.53 -3.61
CA THR A 83 -6.56 13.88 -3.09
C THR A 83 -7.83 14.72 -3.09
N SER A 84 -9.00 14.11 -3.35
CA SER A 84 -10.24 14.87 -3.29
C SER A 84 -10.42 15.45 -1.87
N PRO A 85 -10.82 16.74 -1.76
CA PRO A 85 -11.00 17.39 -0.47
C PRO A 85 -11.91 16.61 0.49
N GLN A 86 -12.97 15.98 -0.04
CA GLN A 86 -13.90 15.18 0.74
C GLN A 86 -13.27 13.89 1.26
N SER A 87 -12.47 13.17 0.45
CA SER A 87 -11.76 11.98 0.93
C SER A 87 -10.68 12.32 1.96
N ILE A 88 -10.03 13.48 1.82
CA ILE A 88 -9.08 13.97 2.84
C ILE A 88 -9.83 14.26 4.15
N MET A 89 -11.00 14.89 4.11
CA MET A 89 -11.80 15.14 5.32
C MET A 89 -12.21 13.85 6.02
N LEU A 90 -12.73 12.86 5.29
CA LEU A 90 -13.10 11.55 5.85
C LEU A 90 -11.89 10.88 6.54
N LEU A 91 -10.73 10.89 5.90
CA LEU A 91 -9.50 10.36 6.49
C LEU A 91 -9.09 11.12 7.76
N MET A 92 -9.28 12.44 7.78
CA MET A 92 -8.98 13.25 8.97
C MET A 92 -9.94 12.96 10.13
N ASP A 93 -11.20 12.62 9.86
CA ASP A 93 -12.17 12.19 10.87
C ASP A 93 -11.83 10.81 11.43
N GLU A 94 -11.43 9.86 10.58
CA GLU A 94 -10.94 8.55 11.00
C GLU A 94 -9.72 8.66 11.93
N VAL A 95 -8.75 9.51 11.58
CA VAL A 95 -7.57 9.77 12.40
C VAL A 95 -7.95 10.37 13.75
N SER A 96 -8.93 11.27 13.79
CA SER A 96 -9.44 11.85 15.04
C SER A 96 -10.02 10.79 15.96
N THR A 97 -10.82 9.88 15.39
CA THR A 97 -11.43 8.75 16.11
C THR A 97 -10.36 7.79 16.64
N ALA A 98 -9.38 7.43 15.82
CA ALA A 98 -8.30 6.53 16.21
C ALA A 98 -7.42 7.12 17.33
N LEU A 99 -7.05 8.41 17.24
CA LEU A 99 -6.27 9.08 18.28
C LEU A 99 -7.03 9.15 19.60
N MET A 100 -8.34 9.42 19.57
CA MET A 100 -9.16 9.43 20.78
C MET A 100 -9.26 8.05 21.42
N HIS A 101 -9.47 7.00 20.61
CA HIS A 101 -9.50 5.62 21.09
C HIS A 101 -8.16 5.20 21.70
N ALA A 102 -7.04 5.50 21.03
CA ALA A 102 -5.70 5.22 21.54
C ALA A 102 -5.42 5.95 22.87
N ALA A 103 -5.85 7.22 23.00
CA ALA A 103 -5.70 7.97 24.24
C ALA A 103 -6.53 7.37 25.39
N LYS A 104 -7.72 6.86 25.10
CA LYS A 104 -8.57 6.16 26.09
C LYS A 104 -7.93 4.85 26.54
N ILE A 105 -7.41 4.05 25.60
CA ILE A 105 -6.68 2.81 25.92
C ILE A 105 -5.44 3.11 26.76
N ALA A 106 -4.62 4.09 26.36
CA ALA A 106 -3.41 4.47 27.10
C ALA A 106 -3.74 4.89 28.53
N SER A 107 -4.82 5.67 28.72
CA SER A 107 -5.29 6.07 30.06
C SER A 107 -5.75 4.86 30.88
N GLY A 108 -6.49 3.93 30.27
CA GLY A 108 -6.96 2.71 30.93
C GLY A 108 -5.83 1.77 31.38
N HIS A 109 -4.66 1.86 30.76
CA HIS A 109 -3.46 1.09 31.12
C HIS A 109 -2.46 1.88 31.99
N GLY A 110 -2.83 3.06 32.49
CA GLY A 110 -1.95 3.90 33.32
C GLY A 110 -0.77 4.53 32.58
N ALA A 111 -0.80 4.58 31.25
CA ALA A 111 0.24 5.20 30.42
C ALA A 111 -0.02 6.70 30.23
N ASP A 112 0.01 7.46 31.33
CA ASP A 112 -0.44 8.87 31.37
C ASP A 112 0.34 9.80 30.44
N ARG A 113 1.65 9.58 30.30
CA ARG A 113 2.49 10.34 29.37
C ARG A 113 2.09 10.12 27.92
N LEU A 114 1.79 8.88 27.55
CA LEU A 114 1.35 8.50 26.21
C LEU A 114 -0.05 9.07 25.93
N SER A 115 -0.97 8.92 26.90
CA SER A 115 -2.31 9.51 26.82
C SER A 115 -2.26 11.03 26.60
N THR A 116 -1.42 11.74 27.37
CA THR A 116 -1.22 13.19 27.22
C THR A 116 -0.66 13.55 25.85
N ALA A 117 0.35 12.82 25.37
CA ALA A 117 0.93 13.04 24.04
C ALA A 117 -0.07 12.79 22.90
N LEU A 118 -0.93 11.77 23.03
CA LEU A 118 -1.98 11.46 22.07
C LEU A 118 -3.06 12.56 22.04
N LYS A 119 -3.50 13.04 23.21
CA LYS A 119 -4.45 14.16 23.33
C LYS A 119 -3.87 15.46 22.73
N ALA A 120 -2.61 15.79 23.01
CA ALA A 120 -1.94 16.93 22.41
C ALA A 120 -1.83 16.82 20.88
N SER A 121 -1.64 15.60 20.37
CA SER A 121 -1.59 15.33 18.93
C SER A 121 -2.97 15.45 18.29
N LEU A 122 -4.02 14.99 18.98
CA LEU A 122 -5.41 15.19 18.58
C LEU A 122 -5.77 16.69 18.49
N THR A 123 -5.41 17.51 19.49
CA THR A 123 -5.65 18.96 19.44
C THR A 123 -5.00 19.63 18.22
N ARG A 124 -3.74 19.27 17.93
CA ARG A 124 -3.03 19.76 16.73
C ARG A 124 -3.65 19.24 15.43
N HIS A 125 -4.23 18.05 15.44
CA HIS A 125 -4.92 17.45 14.30
C HIS A 125 -6.25 18.15 14.02
N ILE A 126 -7.08 18.38 15.05
CA ILE A 126 -8.35 19.12 14.94
C ILE A 126 -8.12 20.54 14.40
N GLY A 127 -7.08 21.24 14.87
CA GLY A 127 -6.73 22.57 14.35
C GLY A 127 -6.23 22.56 12.89
N ARG A 128 -5.71 21.43 12.40
CA ARG A 128 -5.42 21.23 10.97
C ARG A 128 -6.69 20.89 10.20
N HIS A 129 -7.56 20.03 10.76
CA HIS A 129 -8.84 19.66 10.17
C HIS A 129 -9.72 20.89 9.93
N SER A 130 -9.86 21.78 10.92
CA SER A 130 -10.63 23.01 10.78
C SER A 130 -10.13 23.91 9.64
N ARG A 131 -8.80 24.05 9.47
CA ARG A 131 -8.20 24.83 8.38
C ARG A 131 -8.41 24.20 7.01
N VAL A 132 -8.46 22.87 6.93
CA VAL A 132 -8.76 22.14 5.69
C VAL A 132 -10.24 22.26 5.36
N SER A 133 -11.13 21.99 6.33
CA SER A 133 -12.57 22.12 6.20
C SER A 133 -13.01 23.51 5.72
N GLN A 134 -12.40 24.58 6.25
CA GLN A 134 -12.64 25.96 5.78
C GLN A 134 -12.30 26.18 4.29
N ARG A 135 -11.43 25.34 3.71
CA ARG A 135 -11.07 25.39 2.29
C ARG A 135 -11.90 24.45 1.43
N VAL A 136 -12.63 23.51 2.04
CA VAL A 136 -13.42 22.50 1.32
C VAL A 136 -14.85 22.98 1.04
N GLU A 137 -15.41 23.95 1.79
CA GLU A 137 -16.73 24.52 1.49
C GLU A 137 -16.83 26.04 1.68
N ARG A 138 -17.01 26.76 0.57
CA ARG A 138 -18.35 27.26 0.18
C ARG A 138 -18.51 27.09 -1.33
N PRO A 139 -19.44 26.27 -1.85
CA PRO A 139 -19.97 26.54 -3.18
C PRO A 139 -20.54 27.96 -3.17
N GLU A 140 -20.25 28.76 -4.19
CA GLU A 140 -20.94 30.03 -4.40
C GLU A 140 -22.43 29.72 -4.58
N VAL A 141 -23.20 29.79 -3.50
CA VAL A 141 -24.64 29.95 -3.61
C VAL A 141 -24.80 31.40 -4.03
N ASP A 142 -25.05 31.60 -5.32
CA ASP A 142 -25.49 32.88 -5.83
C ASP A 142 -26.77 33.24 -5.07
N ALA A 143 -26.67 34.13 -4.09
CA ALA A 143 -27.78 34.50 -3.21
C ALA A 143 -28.92 35.21 -3.97
N THR A 144 -28.72 35.43 -5.27
CA THR A 144 -29.66 36.02 -6.22
C THR A 144 -30.45 35.00 -7.03
N ASP A 145 -30.13 33.70 -6.93
CA ASP A 145 -30.83 32.63 -7.65
C ASP A 145 -31.66 31.74 -6.68
N PRO A 146 -32.95 32.05 -6.47
CA PRO A 146 -33.82 31.26 -5.59
C PRO A 146 -33.99 29.81 -6.06
N ASP A 147 -33.84 29.52 -7.36
CA ASP A 147 -33.96 28.17 -7.91
C ASP A 147 -32.69 27.34 -7.60
N GLY A 148 -31.53 27.99 -7.48
CA GLY A 148 -30.26 27.36 -7.10
C GLY A 148 -30.27 26.84 -5.66
N VAL A 149 -30.94 27.54 -4.74
CA VAL A 149 -31.11 27.12 -3.33
C VAL A 149 -32.04 25.91 -3.24
N GLU A 150 -33.12 25.89 -4.03
CA GLU A 150 -34.07 24.78 -4.04
C GLU A 150 -33.47 23.51 -4.69
N ALA A 151 -32.69 23.68 -5.77
CA ALA A 151 -31.95 22.58 -6.40
C ALA A 151 -30.88 21.99 -5.47
N PHE A 152 -30.19 22.84 -4.70
CA PHE A 152 -29.20 22.39 -3.72
C PHE A 152 -29.86 21.66 -2.53
N ALA A 153 -30.97 22.19 -2.01
CA ALA A 153 -31.74 21.55 -0.95
C ALA A 153 -32.27 20.16 -1.38
N ARG A 154 -32.79 20.03 -2.61
CA ARG A 154 -33.19 18.74 -3.19
C ARG A 154 -32.02 17.75 -3.24
N ARG A 155 -30.85 18.20 -3.68
CA ARG A 155 -29.67 17.35 -3.85
C ARG A 155 -29.09 16.85 -2.52
N ILE A 156 -29.27 17.59 -1.43
CA ILE A 156 -28.92 17.15 -0.08
C ILE A 156 -29.93 16.12 0.43
N LEU A 157 -31.23 16.36 0.22
CA LEU A 157 -32.30 15.47 0.69
C LEU A 157 -32.34 14.13 -0.06
N GLU A 158 -32.02 14.10 -1.36
CA GLU A 158 -31.97 12.88 -2.17
C GLU A 158 -30.69 12.04 -1.94
N ARG A 159 -29.67 12.59 -1.25
CA ARG A 159 -28.38 11.93 -1.02
C ARG A 159 -28.20 11.46 0.44
N ALA A 160 -29.17 11.68 1.30
CA ALA A 160 -29.22 11.11 2.64
C ALA A 160 -29.88 9.71 2.58
N PRO A 161 -29.20 8.62 2.99
CA PRO A 161 -29.81 7.30 3.10
C PRO A 161 -30.85 7.21 4.22
#